data_AF-A0A1X9YFK5-F1
#
_entry.id   AF-A0A1X9YFK5-F1
#
_cell.length_a   1.000
_cell.length_b   1.000
_cell.length_c   1.000
_cell.angle_alpha   90.00
_cell.angle_beta   90.00
_cell.angle_gamma   90.00
#
_symmetry.space_group_name_H-M   'P 1'
#
loop_
_entity.id
_entity.type
_entity.pdbx_description
1 polymer ?
#
loop_
_entity_poly.entity_id
_entity_poly.type
_entity_poly.pdbx_seq_one_letter_code
_entity_poly.pdbx_strand_id
1 'polypeptide(L)'
;MTDGGPSDRRKSEKRQRTDTIYARVTPAEKAALLSRADKAGMTAAAFTRAALIGEAGPRAQRRMPADAIALRQVLGHLGKTGSNLNQIARYLHTGGDTHTVLLDIQAALADLAHLRTVIYDVLGKEPDGAAAAPIPPAPSPPPEPPAPAARPAPSKFIRPPRP
;
A
#
# COMPACT_ATOMS: atom_id res chain seq x y z
N MET A 1 37.43 23.58 -29.45
CA MET A 1 36.76 22.27 -29.28
C MET A 1 37.42 21.59 -28.08
N THR A 2 36.82 21.72 -26.91
CA THR A 2 37.31 21.16 -25.65
C THR A 2 36.68 19.79 -25.42
N ASP A 3 37.50 18.76 -25.42
CA ASP A 3 37.11 17.38 -25.10
C ASP A 3 37.17 17.19 -23.58
N GLY A 4 36.01 17.22 -22.93
CA GLY A 4 35.86 17.01 -21.49
C GLY A 4 35.37 15.60 -21.20
N GLY A 5 36.29 14.64 -21.08
CA GLY A 5 35.97 13.27 -20.68
C GLY A 5 35.42 13.19 -19.24
N PRO A 6 34.57 12.20 -18.92
CA PRO A 6 33.89 12.14 -17.63
C PRO A 6 34.88 11.84 -16.50
N SER A 7 34.93 12.74 -15.52
CA SER A 7 35.73 12.60 -14.31
C SER A 7 35.34 11.32 -13.55
N ASP A 8 36.22 10.32 -13.54
CA ASP A 8 36.14 9.19 -12.64
C ASP A 8 36.31 9.71 -11.20
N ARG A 9 35.21 9.78 -10.45
CA ARG A 9 35.24 10.20 -9.05
C ARG A 9 35.96 9.10 -8.26
N ARG A 10 37.29 9.22 -8.15
CA ARG A 10 38.11 8.42 -7.23
C ARG A 10 37.53 8.52 -5.83
N LYS A 11 36.78 7.50 -5.42
CA LYS A 11 36.34 7.34 -4.02
C LYS A 11 37.60 7.11 -3.19
N SER A 12 37.80 7.95 -2.19
CA SER A 12 38.94 7.93 -1.26
C SER A 12 39.41 6.51 -0.91
N GLU A 13 40.63 6.17 -1.34
CA GLU A 13 41.29 4.87 -1.11
C GLU A 13 41.63 4.62 0.36
N LYS A 14 41.73 5.66 1.19
CA LYS A 14 42.09 5.56 2.62
C LYS A 14 41.06 4.82 3.49
N ARG A 15 39.95 4.37 2.90
CA ARG A 15 38.84 3.71 3.60
C ARG A 15 38.50 2.32 3.04
N GLN A 16 39.45 1.69 2.36
CA GLN A 16 39.31 0.28 1.97
C GLN A 16 39.85 -0.61 3.09
N ARG A 17 39.12 -1.65 3.44
CA ARG A 17 39.58 -2.67 4.39
C ARG A 17 40.43 -3.64 3.60
N THR A 18 41.73 -3.68 3.89
CA THR A 18 42.73 -4.43 3.14
C THR A 18 43.02 -5.81 3.72
N ASP A 19 42.82 -5.97 5.03
CA ASP A 19 43.18 -7.20 5.75
C ASP A 19 41.96 -8.08 6.04
N THR A 20 42.18 -9.40 6.00
CA THR A 20 41.14 -10.42 6.23
C THR A 20 41.52 -11.32 7.40
N ILE A 21 40.54 -11.61 8.27
CA ILE A 21 40.67 -12.59 9.35
C ILE A 21 39.95 -13.87 8.94
N TYR A 22 40.67 -14.99 8.97
CA TYR A 22 40.11 -16.30 8.67
C TYR A 22 39.85 -17.07 9.98
N ALA A 23 38.66 -17.63 10.11
CA ALA A 23 38.30 -18.54 11.19
C ALA A 23 37.61 -19.77 10.58
N ARG A 24 38.04 -20.97 10.98
CA ARG A 24 37.34 -22.20 10.62
C ARG A 24 36.13 -22.34 11.54
N VAL A 25 34.96 -22.54 10.93
CA VAL A 25 33.69 -22.73 11.63
C VAL A 25 32.99 -23.96 11.07
N THR A 26 32.24 -24.64 11.92
CA THR A 26 31.33 -25.70 11.53
C THR A 26 30.13 -25.14 10.74
N PRO A 27 29.42 -25.97 9.97
CA PRO A 27 28.20 -25.55 9.29
C PRO A 27 27.13 -24.99 10.24
N ALA A 28 26.99 -25.57 11.44
CA ALA A 28 26.05 -25.13 12.45
C ALA A 28 26.39 -23.72 12.98
N GLU A 29 27.66 -23.45 13.26
CA GLU A 29 28.13 -22.13 13.69
C GLU A 29 27.94 -21.08 12.61
N LYS A 30 28.20 -21.44 11.33
CA LYS A 30 27.94 -20.56 10.20
C LYS A 30 26.45 -20.21 10.09
N ALA A 31 25.56 -21.18 10.22
CA ALA A 31 24.12 -20.95 10.18
C ALA A 31 23.66 -20.07 11.35
N ALA A 32 24.16 -20.31 12.56
CA ALA A 32 23.86 -19.49 13.73
C ALA A 32 24.34 -18.04 13.55
N LEU A 33 25.53 -17.83 12.98
CA LEU A 33 26.06 -16.50 12.67
C LEU A 33 25.17 -15.77 11.67
N LEU A 34 24.78 -16.43 10.58
CA LEU A 34 23.92 -15.84 9.54
C LEU A 34 22.54 -15.47 10.11
N SER A 35 21.92 -16.37 10.89
CA SER A 35 20.63 -16.09 11.53
C SER A 35 20.69 -14.91 12.49
N ARG A 36 21.76 -14.80 13.29
CA ARG A 36 21.95 -13.65 14.20
C ARG A 36 22.20 -12.35 13.42
N ALA A 37 22.95 -12.41 12.33
CA ALA A 37 23.19 -11.26 11.46
C ALA A 37 21.88 -10.77 10.81
N ASP A 38 21.05 -11.69 10.32
CA ASP A 38 19.74 -11.38 9.73
C ASP A 38 18.79 -10.78 10.77
N LYS A 39 18.72 -11.35 11.98
CA LYS A 39 17.94 -10.77 13.10
C LYS A 39 18.40 -9.36 13.48
N ALA A 40 19.71 -9.09 13.37
CA ALA A 40 20.27 -7.77 13.62
C ALA A 40 20.12 -6.81 12.43
N GLY A 41 19.54 -7.24 11.29
CA GLY A 41 19.42 -6.42 10.08
C GLY A 41 20.76 -6.06 9.44
N MET A 42 21.80 -6.84 9.73
CA MET A 42 23.17 -6.58 9.30
C MET A 42 23.63 -7.61 8.27
N THR A 43 24.58 -7.22 7.43
CA THR A 43 25.33 -8.22 6.64
C THR A 43 26.18 -9.08 7.58
N ALA A 44 26.47 -10.33 7.20
CA ALA A 44 27.32 -11.22 8.00
C ALA A 44 28.66 -10.56 8.37
N ALA A 45 29.32 -9.91 7.41
CA ALA A 45 30.58 -9.19 7.65
C ALA A 45 30.42 -7.96 8.55
N ALA A 46 29.26 -7.31 8.58
CA ALA A 46 28.99 -6.22 9.51
C ALA A 46 28.71 -6.74 10.92
N PHE A 47 27.92 -7.80 11.03
CA PHE A 47 27.63 -8.46 12.30
C PHE A 47 28.89 -9.03 12.95
N THR A 48 29.73 -9.75 12.20
CA THR A 48 31.01 -10.26 12.69
C THR A 48 31.92 -9.14 13.19
N ARG A 49 31.98 -8.00 12.50
CA ARG A 49 32.78 -6.86 12.97
C ARG A 49 32.19 -6.20 14.21
N ALA A 50 30.87 -6.03 14.26
CA ALA A 50 30.20 -5.56 15.47
C ALA A 50 30.52 -6.44 16.68
N ALA A 51 30.52 -7.76 16.49
CA ALA A 51 30.85 -8.73 17.52
C ALA A 51 32.33 -8.73 17.92
N LEU A 52 33.26 -8.52 16.98
CA LEU A 52 34.71 -8.58 17.24
C LEU A 52 35.31 -7.28 17.82
N ILE A 53 34.87 -6.12 17.32
CA ILE A 53 35.47 -4.81 17.62
C ILE A 53 34.46 -3.79 18.16
N GLY A 54 33.23 -4.22 18.48
CA GLY A 54 32.17 -3.35 19.03
C GLY A 54 31.53 -2.41 18.00
N GLU A 55 32.08 -2.31 16.79
CA GLU A 55 31.58 -1.43 15.73
C GLU A 55 31.27 -2.16 14.42
N ALA A 56 30.02 -2.07 13.99
CA ALA A 56 29.56 -2.60 12.71
C ALA A 56 30.01 -1.74 11.50
N GLY A 57 30.34 -0.46 11.76
CA GLY A 57 30.74 0.54 10.78
C GLY A 57 29.59 1.19 10.00
N PRO A 58 29.88 2.23 9.19
CA PRO A 58 28.90 3.13 8.54
C PRO A 58 28.02 2.48 7.46
N ARG A 59 28.36 1.25 7.03
CA ARG A 59 27.60 0.46 6.04
C ARG A 59 27.14 -0.86 6.65
N ALA A 60 26.94 -0.88 7.96
CA ALA A 60 26.58 -2.08 8.70
C ALA A 60 25.23 -2.66 8.27
N GLN A 61 24.31 -1.75 7.99
CA GLN A 61 22.94 -2.09 7.70
C GLN A 61 22.81 -2.67 6.30
N ARG A 62 22.09 -3.78 6.19
CA ARG A 62 21.73 -4.37 4.92
C ARG A 62 20.84 -3.36 4.19
N ARG A 63 21.27 -2.87 3.02
CA ARG A 63 20.48 -1.95 2.20
C ARG A 63 19.33 -2.75 1.58
N MET A 64 18.18 -2.68 2.25
CA MET A 64 16.89 -3.36 2.01
C MET A 64 16.95 -4.90 1.97
N PRO A 65 16.28 -5.60 2.91
CA PRO A 65 16.19 -7.06 2.90
C PRO A 65 15.38 -7.57 1.69
N ALA A 66 15.38 -8.89 1.50
CA ALA A 66 14.67 -9.61 0.45
C ALA A 66 13.17 -9.23 0.27
N ASP A 67 12.58 -8.51 1.23
CA ASP A 67 11.22 -7.97 1.20
C ASP A 67 10.98 -6.89 0.15
N ALA A 68 12.01 -6.34 -0.51
CA ALA A 68 11.81 -5.30 -1.52
C ALA A 68 10.98 -5.79 -2.72
N ILE A 69 11.06 -7.07 -3.09
CA ILE A 69 10.28 -7.65 -4.19
C ILE A 69 8.83 -7.87 -3.75
N ALA A 70 8.62 -8.51 -2.60
CA ALA A 70 7.30 -8.73 -2.03
C ALA A 70 6.58 -7.40 -1.77
N LEU A 71 7.29 -6.41 -1.20
CA LEU A 71 6.76 -5.07 -0.96
C LEU A 71 6.41 -4.33 -2.27
N ARG A 72 7.23 -4.46 -3.32
CA ARG A 72 6.90 -3.90 -4.64
C ARG A 72 5.68 -4.57 -5.28
N GLN A 73 5.54 -5.88 -5.13
CA GLN A 73 4.37 -6.61 -5.61
C GLN A 73 3.10 -6.15 -4.87
N VAL A 74 3.16 -6.08 -3.54
CA VAL A 74 2.06 -5.56 -2.70
C VAL A 74 1.70 -4.13 -3.09
N LEU A 75 2.68 -3.23 -3.24
CA LEU A 75 2.46 -1.85 -3.67
C LEU A 75 1.85 -1.76 -5.08
N GLY A 76 2.30 -2.59 -6.01
CA GLY A 76 1.79 -2.62 -7.39
C GLY A 76 0.33 -3.09 -7.46
N HIS A 77 -0.02 -4.12 -6.69
CA HIS A 77 -1.40 -4.59 -6.60
C HIS A 77 -2.31 -3.56 -5.90
N LEU A 78 -1.86 -2.93 -4.83
CA LEU A 78 -2.61 -1.86 -4.17
C LEU A 78 -2.89 -0.68 -5.11
N GLY A 79 -1.91 -0.32 -5.96
CA GLY A 79 -2.09 0.70 -6.99
C GLY A 79 -3.16 0.35 -8.02
N LYS A 80 -3.24 -0.93 -8.46
CA LYS A 80 -4.29 -1.41 -9.36
C LYS A 80 -5.67 -1.34 -8.71
N THR A 81 -5.81 -1.85 -7.49
CA THR A 81 -7.08 -1.82 -6.75
C THR A 81 -7.55 -0.37 -6.50
N GLY A 82 -6.64 0.52 -6.12
CA GLY A 82 -6.94 1.95 -5.96
C GLY A 82 -7.36 2.64 -7.26
N SER A 83 -6.73 2.29 -8.39
CA SER A 83 -7.14 2.79 -9.71
C SER A 83 -8.55 2.34 -10.08
N ASN A 84 -8.90 1.06 -9.87
CA ASN A 84 -10.24 0.55 -10.13
C ASN A 84 -11.30 1.24 -9.26
N LEU A 85 -11.03 1.37 -7.95
CA LEU A 85 -11.90 2.11 -7.03
C LEU A 85 -12.10 3.56 -7.47
N ASN A 86 -11.04 4.24 -7.92
CA ASN A 86 -11.12 5.60 -8.41
C ASN A 86 -11.95 5.71 -9.70
N GLN A 87 -11.86 4.72 -10.60
CA GLN A 87 -12.68 4.66 -11.81
C GLN A 87 -14.17 4.44 -11.48
N ILE A 88 -14.47 3.52 -10.56
CA ILE A 88 -15.84 3.28 -10.06
C ILE A 88 -16.41 4.55 -9.43
N ALA A 89 -15.65 5.19 -8.54
CA ALA A 89 -16.08 6.42 -7.87
C ALA A 89 -16.37 7.54 -8.88
N ARG A 90 -15.49 7.72 -9.89
CA ARG A 90 -15.69 8.72 -10.94
C ARG A 90 -16.94 8.41 -11.78
N TYR A 91 -17.15 7.17 -12.18
CA TYR A 91 -18.31 6.76 -12.97
C TYR A 91 -19.62 7.00 -12.22
N LEU A 92 -19.70 6.59 -10.96
CA LEU A 92 -20.87 6.84 -10.10
C LEU A 92 -21.10 8.33 -9.86
N HIS A 93 -20.03 9.12 -9.68
CA HIS A 93 -20.14 10.56 -9.51
C HIS A 93 -20.70 11.28 -10.76
N THR A 94 -20.46 10.73 -11.95
CA THR A 94 -21.01 11.24 -13.21
C THR A 94 -22.45 10.77 -13.51
N GLY A 95 -23.12 10.11 -12.56
CA GLY A 95 -24.48 9.60 -12.71
C GLY A 95 -24.58 8.21 -13.34
N GLY A 96 -23.50 7.44 -13.32
CA GLY A 96 -23.47 6.06 -13.81
C GLY A 96 -24.29 5.10 -12.93
N ASP A 97 -24.73 3.98 -13.52
CA ASP A 97 -25.55 2.98 -12.84
C ASP A 97 -24.69 2.05 -11.97
N THR A 98 -25.14 1.82 -10.73
CA THR A 98 -24.47 0.91 -9.79
C THR A 98 -24.41 -0.53 -10.31
N HIS A 99 -25.38 -0.96 -11.12
CA HIS A 99 -25.38 -2.31 -11.72
C HIS A 99 -24.22 -2.50 -12.70
N THR A 100 -23.77 -1.43 -13.37
CA THR A 100 -22.69 -1.49 -14.35
C THR A 100 -21.32 -1.72 -13.70
N VAL A 101 -21.12 -1.20 -12.49
CA VAL A 101 -19.84 -1.31 -11.75
C VAL A 101 -19.81 -2.45 -10.72
N LEU A 102 -20.90 -3.19 -10.55
CA LEU A 102 -21.01 -4.24 -9.54
C LEU A 102 -19.94 -5.33 -9.72
N LEU A 103 -19.67 -5.72 -10.98
CA LEU A 103 -18.63 -6.69 -11.29
C LEU A 103 -17.23 -6.17 -10.98
N ASP A 104 -16.96 -4.88 -11.28
CA ASP A 104 -15.68 -4.24 -10.99
C ASP A 104 -15.42 -4.13 -9.48
N ILE A 105 -16.48 -3.88 -8.70
CA ILE A 105 -16.43 -3.85 -7.24
C ILE A 105 -16.11 -5.25 -6.70
N GLN A 106 -16.78 -6.28 -7.20
CA GLN A 106 -16.52 -7.68 -6.78
C GLN A 106 -15.08 -8.09 -7.12
N ALA A 107 -14.59 -7.74 -8.30
CA ALA A 107 -13.21 -8.00 -8.71
C ALA A 107 -12.20 -7.28 -7.79
N ALA A 108 -12.43 -5.99 -7.50
CA ALA A 108 -11.56 -5.22 -6.60
C ALA A 108 -11.53 -5.79 -5.17
N LEU A 109 -12.67 -6.27 -4.66
CA LEU A 109 -12.75 -6.92 -3.35
C LEU A 109 -12.03 -8.28 -3.33
N ALA A 110 -12.14 -9.07 -4.39
CA ALA A 110 -11.42 -10.34 -4.53
C ALA A 110 -9.89 -10.10 -4.57
N ASP A 111 -9.43 -9.11 -5.33
CA ASP A 111 -8.03 -8.71 -5.39
C ASP A 111 -7.50 -8.29 -4.01
N LEU A 112 -8.29 -7.51 -3.26
CA LEU A 112 -7.92 -7.08 -1.91
C LEU A 112 -7.86 -8.26 -0.93
N ALA A 113 -8.81 -9.18 -1.01
CA ALA A 113 -8.81 -10.41 -0.20
C ALA A 113 -7.57 -11.27 -0.50
N HIS A 114 -7.22 -11.42 -1.78
CA HIS A 114 -6.03 -12.15 -2.18
C HIS A 114 -4.75 -11.46 -1.68
N LEU A 115 -4.62 -10.15 -1.85
CA LEU A 115 -3.48 -9.39 -1.31
C LEU A 115 -3.32 -9.56 0.19
N ARG A 116 -4.44 -9.48 0.91
CA ARG A 116 -4.46 -9.71 2.35
C ARG A 116 -3.87 -11.08 2.67
N THR A 117 -4.31 -12.15 2.01
CA THR A 117 -3.76 -13.50 2.26
C THR A 117 -2.25 -13.59 2.02
N VAL A 118 -1.75 -13.01 0.92
CA VAL A 118 -0.32 -13.01 0.60
C VAL A 118 0.50 -12.23 1.64
N ILE A 119 -0.02 -11.09 2.10
CA ILE A 119 0.64 -10.29 3.15
C ILE A 119 0.72 -11.08 4.47
N TYR A 120 -0.37 -11.73 4.88
CA TYR A 120 -0.39 -12.54 6.09
C TYR A 120 0.56 -13.75 6.00
N ASP A 121 0.63 -14.42 4.85
CA ASP A 121 1.57 -15.52 4.58
C ASP A 121 3.03 -15.06 4.67
N VAL A 122 3.39 -13.97 3.99
CA VAL A 122 4.74 -13.39 4.06
C VAL A 122 5.11 -12.94 5.48
N LEU A 123 4.14 -12.44 6.25
CA LEU A 123 4.34 -12.01 7.63
C LEU A 123 4.32 -13.18 8.65
N GLY A 124 3.96 -14.40 8.24
CA GLY A 124 3.78 -15.55 9.13
C GLY A 124 2.71 -15.34 10.19
N LYS A 125 1.67 -14.57 9.87
CA LYS A 125 0.55 -14.22 10.77
C LYS A 125 -0.75 -14.79 10.24
N GLU A 126 -1.68 -15.16 11.13
CA GLU A 126 -3.03 -15.51 10.69
C GLU A 126 -3.84 -14.24 10.35
N PRO A 127 -4.70 -14.29 9.31
CA PRO A 127 -5.53 -13.17 8.94
C PRO A 127 -6.52 -12.82 10.06
N ASP A 128 -6.49 -11.57 10.56
CA ASP A 128 -7.40 -11.12 11.62
C ASP A 128 -8.85 -11.30 11.16
N GLY A 129 -9.53 -12.33 11.67
CA GLY A 129 -10.91 -12.70 11.33
C GLY A 129 -11.97 -11.67 11.74
N ALA A 130 -11.62 -10.38 11.82
CA ALA A 130 -12.56 -9.30 11.98
C ALA A 130 -13.53 -9.33 10.79
N ALA A 131 -14.72 -9.89 11.05
CA ALA A 131 -15.87 -9.76 10.18
C ALA A 131 -15.99 -8.30 9.77
N ALA A 132 -16.17 -8.04 8.47
CA ALA A 132 -16.38 -6.70 7.95
C ALA A 132 -17.38 -5.99 8.87
N ALA A 133 -16.95 -4.87 9.47
CA ALA A 133 -17.86 -4.05 10.25
C ALA A 133 -19.10 -3.81 9.38
N PRO A 134 -20.32 -3.98 9.93
CA PRO A 134 -21.53 -3.79 9.15
C PRO A 134 -21.44 -2.43 8.45
N ILE A 135 -21.58 -2.43 7.13
CA ILE A 135 -21.57 -1.20 6.33
C ILE A 135 -22.58 -0.27 7.00
N PRO A 136 -22.19 0.93 7.46
CA PRO A 136 -23.14 1.83 8.08
C PRO A 136 -24.30 2.03 7.10
N PRO A 137 -25.56 1.99 7.57
CA PRO A 137 -26.70 2.17 6.69
C PRO A 137 -26.49 3.45 5.87
N ALA A 138 -26.79 3.38 4.57
CA ALA A 138 -26.61 4.50 3.66
C ALA A 138 -27.18 5.78 4.29
N PRO A 139 -26.49 6.93 4.15
CA PRO A 139 -27.04 8.20 4.63
C PRO A 139 -28.43 8.36 4.02
N SER A 140 -29.40 8.69 4.86
CA SER A 140 -30.78 8.87 4.44
C SER A 140 -30.82 9.74 3.18
N PRO A 141 -31.59 9.38 2.14
CA PRO A 141 -31.72 10.21 0.97
C PRO A 141 -32.08 11.63 1.43
N PRO A 142 -31.51 12.68 0.81
CA PRO A 142 -31.89 14.05 1.13
C PRO A 142 -33.42 14.16 1.05
N PRO A 143 -34.06 14.89 1.99
CA PRO A 143 -35.52 14.98 2.03
C PRO A 143 -36.03 15.37 0.64
N GLU A 144 -37.01 14.61 0.12
CA GLU A 144 -37.67 14.95 -1.13
C GLU A 144 -38.06 16.42 -1.10
N PRO A 145 -37.78 17.19 -2.18
CA PRO A 145 -38.25 18.56 -2.25
C PRO A 145 -39.77 18.55 -2.04
N PRO A 146 -40.32 19.51 -1.24
CA PRO A 146 -41.74 19.51 -0.94
C PRO A 146 -42.52 19.47 -2.25
N ALA A 147 -43.49 18.54 -2.32
CA ALA A 147 -44.38 18.40 -3.47
C ALA A 147 -44.88 19.79 -3.89
N PRO A 148 -44.87 20.14 -5.19
CA PRO A 148 -45.31 21.45 -5.63
C PRO A 148 -46.71 21.69 -5.09
N ALA A 149 -46.87 22.78 -4.34
CA ALA A 149 -48.14 23.17 -3.75
C ALA A 149 -49.25 23.03 -4.79
N ALA A 150 -50.27 22.24 -4.46
CA ALA A 150 -51.43 22.06 -5.30
C ALA A 150 -51.91 23.44 -5.77
N ARG A 151 -51.94 23.64 -7.09
CA ARG A 151 -52.47 24.88 -7.68
C ARG A 151 -53.87 25.10 -7.09
N PRO A 152 -54.17 26.30 -6.54
CA PRO A 152 -55.49 26.55 -6.00
C PRO A 152 -56.54 26.31 -7.09
N ALA A 153 -57.60 25.59 -6.74
CA ALA A 153 -58.74 25.35 -7.61
C ALA A 153 -59.26 26.69 -8.18
N PRO A 154 -59.73 26.73 -9.44
CA PRO A 154 -60.24 27.97 -10.01
C PRO A 154 -61.40 28.49 -9.16
N SER A 155 -61.20 29.69 -8.59
CA SER A 155 -62.24 30.41 -7.87
C SER A 155 -63.44 30.60 -8.79
N LYS A 156 -64.60 30.07 -8.38
CA LYS A 156 -65.86 30.26 -9.09
C LYS A 156 -66.20 31.76 -9.03
N PHE A 157 -65.96 32.45 -10.13
CA PHE A 157 -66.39 33.83 -10.33
C PHE A 157 -67.93 33.87 -10.32
N ILE A 158 -68.54 34.21 -9.18
CA ILE A 158 -69.98 34.46 -9.09
C ILE A 158 -70.23 35.86 -9.64
N ARG A 159 -70.93 35.97 -10.77
CA ARG A 159 -71.38 37.25 -11.29
C ARG A 159 -72.49 37.82 -10.39
N PRO A 160 -72.49 39.12 -10.06
CA PRO A 160 -73.60 39.73 -9.36
C PRO A 160 -74.85 39.78 -10.27
N PRO A 161 -76.07 39.70 -9.70
CA PRO A 161 -77.29 39.89 -10.47
C PRO A 161 -77.36 41.33 -11.00
N ARG A 162 -77.79 41.48 -12.26
CA ARG A 162 -78.03 42.80 -12.87
C ARG A 162 -79.35 43.38 -12.36
N PRO A 163 -79.45 44.73 -12.23
CA PRO A 163 -80.65 45.43 -11.77
C PRO A 163 -81.81 45.31 -12.77
#